data_AF-A0A2V2N9Q6-F1
#
_entry.id   AF-A0A2V2N9Q6-F1
#
_cell.length_a   1.000
_cell.length_b   1.000
_cell.length_c   1.000
_cell.angle_alpha   90.00
_cell.angle_beta   90.00
_cell.angle_gamma   90.00
#
_symmetry.space_group_name_H-M   'P 1'
#
loop_
_entity.id
_entity.type
_entity.pdbx_description
1 polymer ?
#
loop_
_entity_poly.entity_id
_entity_poly.type
_entity_poly.pdbx_seq_one_letter_code
_entity_poly.pdbx_strand_id
1 'polypeptide(L)'
;MTGSIDQDLQNVPLTPNWAPPGRNCGACGHDSCITFMNEVSEGNGRLTDCPFYEPQSDIRSHDQHTGNIPPARNLDQIPEQDILGNTLDFILIPLPGELSARKFLLPFRPDMVERWDIKPGDIITGRPMGAGCPVQHVVQVISVSRVSGLITGHVVGPSFSRGREVKDLEAYHMIGFEGIAVPSLNEPVFGKRMRFLPGFCMMNIGHTGVVNMVMGTKSGLHVRVEDIRIQ
;
A
#
# COMPACT_ATOMS: atom_id res chain seq x y z
N MET A 1 -37.52 -6.99 -10.97
CA MET A 1 -37.54 -6.65 -9.54
C MET A 1 -36.26 -5.90 -9.26
N THR A 2 -36.34 -4.58 -9.35
CA THR A 2 -35.21 -3.65 -9.26
C THR A 2 -34.89 -3.38 -7.81
N GLY A 3 -33.65 -3.68 -7.43
CA GLY A 3 -33.11 -3.48 -6.08
C GLY A 3 -32.97 -1.99 -5.73
N SER A 4 -33.26 -1.72 -4.46
CA SER A 4 -33.12 -0.43 -3.78
C SER A 4 -31.69 0.09 -3.86
N ILE A 5 -31.53 1.32 -4.33
CA ILE A 5 -30.30 2.10 -4.20
C ILE A 5 -30.33 2.74 -2.80
N ASP A 6 -29.27 2.53 -2.03
CA ASP A 6 -29.06 3.10 -0.69
C ASP A 6 -29.29 4.62 -0.68
N GLN A 7 -30.14 5.07 0.25
CA GLN A 7 -30.58 6.46 0.38
C GLN A 7 -29.57 7.36 1.11
N ASP A 8 -28.42 6.84 1.53
CA ASP A 8 -27.46 7.56 2.38
C ASP A 8 -26.45 8.44 1.61
N LEU A 9 -26.54 8.52 0.28
CA LEU A 9 -25.70 9.39 -0.54
C LEU A 9 -26.24 10.84 -0.69
N GLN A 10 -27.33 11.21 -0.02
CA GLN A 10 -28.04 12.46 -0.32
C GLN A 10 -27.65 13.69 0.51
N ASN A 11 -26.77 13.60 1.51
CA ASN A 11 -26.51 14.73 2.43
C ASN A 11 -25.02 15.06 2.65
N VAL A 12 -24.22 15.18 1.58
CA VAL A 12 -22.88 15.80 1.65
C VAL A 12 -22.95 17.19 0.99
N PRO A 13 -22.50 18.27 1.65
CA PRO A 13 -22.48 19.61 1.06
C PRO A 13 -21.68 19.61 -0.24
N LEU A 14 -22.38 19.88 -1.34
CA LEU A 14 -21.83 19.91 -2.69
C LEU A 14 -20.85 21.07 -2.85
N THR A 15 -19.54 20.79 -2.87
CA THR A 15 -18.62 21.60 -3.67
C THR A 15 -18.89 21.28 -5.15
N PRO A 16 -19.28 22.27 -5.97
CA PRO A 16 -19.83 21.99 -7.29
C PRO A 16 -18.70 21.64 -8.28
N ASN A 17 -18.55 20.35 -8.58
CA ASN A 17 -18.48 19.79 -9.95
C ASN A 17 -17.80 18.42 -10.05
N TRP A 18 -17.47 17.75 -8.95
CA TRP A 18 -16.88 16.42 -9.06
C TRP A 18 -17.27 15.50 -7.91
N ALA A 19 -17.70 14.29 -8.27
CA ALA A 19 -17.94 13.20 -7.34
C ALA A 19 -16.79 12.18 -7.47
N PRO A 20 -16.26 11.66 -6.35
CA PRO A 20 -15.20 10.67 -6.40
C PRO A 20 -15.72 9.36 -7.01
N PRO A 21 -14.83 8.51 -7.57
CA PRO A 21 -15.23 7.35 -8.35
C PRO A 21 -15.82 6.20 -7.52
N GLY A 22 -15.99 6.36 -6.20
CA GLY A 22 -16.54 5.33 -5.30
C GLY A 22 -15.69 4.07 -5.14
N ARG A 23 -14.43 4.09 -5.59
CA ARG A 23 -13.56 2.90 -5.64
C ARG A 23 -12.88 2.55 -4.32
N ASN A 24 -12.87 3.47 -3.34
CA ASN A 24 -12.18 3.31 -2.06
C ASN A 24 -10.74 2.76 -2.20
N CYS A 25 -10.03 3.23 -3.23
CA CYS A 25 -8.78 2.62 -3.69
C CYS A 25 -7.53 3.02 -2.88
N GLY A 26 -7.64 3.92 -1.90
CA GLY A 26 -6.49 4.36 -1.10
C GLY A 26 -5.46 5.24 -1.80
N ALA A 27 -5.56 5.47 -3.11
CA ALA A 27 -4.51 6.16 -3.87
C ALA A 27 -4.32 7.65 -3.50
N CYS A 28 -5.37 8.27 -2.95
CA CYS A 28 -5.32 9.62 -2.37
C CYS A 28 -4.93 9.65 -0.88
N GLY A 29 -4.56 8.50 -0.30
CA GLY A 29 -4.17 8.37 1.10
C GLY A 29 -5.29 8.08 2.09
N HIS A 30 -6.55 8.03 1.65
CA HIS A 30 -7.71 7.81 2.53
C HIS A 30 -8.34 6.43 2.28
N ASP A 31 -8.89 5.82 3.34
CA ASP A 31 -9.49 4.48 3.32
C ASP A 31 -10.78 4.37 2.51
N SER A 32 -11.49 5.48 2.32
CA SER A 32 -12.68 5.56 1.48
C SER A 32 -12.73 6.87 0.68
N CYS A 33 -13.51 6.84 -0.41
CA CYS A 33 -13.82 8.03 -1.18
C CYS A 33 -14.61 9.06 -0.35
N ILE A 34 -15.35 8.62 0.67
CA ILE A 34 -16.09 9.51 1.57
C ILE A 34 -15.13 10.22 2.51
N THR A 35 -14.23 9.48 3.16
CA THR A 35 -13.20 10.02 4.05
C THR A 35 -12.35 11.05 3.30
N PHE A 36 -11.91 10.72 2.08
CA PHE A 36 -11.21 11.65 1.20
C PHE A 36 -12.00 12.95 0.95
N MET A 37 -13.28 12.84 0.61
CA MET A 37 -14.12 14.02 0.35
C MET A 37 -14.35 14.86 1.61
N ASN A 38 -14.43 14.24 2.79
CA ASN A 38 -14.52 14.95 4.05
C ASN A 38 -13.25 15.78 4.29
N GLU A 39 -12.06 15.18 4.15
CA GLU A 39 -10.78 15.88 4.30
C GLU A 39 -10.64 17.06 3.32
N VAL A 40 -11.07 16.85 2.07
CA VAL A 40 -11.09 17.92 1.04
C VAL A 40 -12.07 19.03 1.43
N SER A 41 -13.25 18.69 1.95
CA SER A 41 -14.26 19.67 2.38
C SER A 41 -13.83 20.49 3.59
N GLU A 42 -13.01 19.90 4.46
CA GLU A 42 -12.41 20.56 5.63
C GLU A 42 -11.18 21.41 5.27
N GLY A 43 -10.75 21.42 4.00
CA GLY A 43 -9.60 22.18 3.52
C GLY A 43 -8.25 21.53 3.80
N ASN A 44 -8.25 20.28 4.29
CA ASN A 44 -7.05 19.52 4.65
C ASN A 44 -6.50 18.67 3.47
N GLY A 45 -7.19 18.68 2.31
CA GLY A 45 -6.78 17.95 1.11
C GLY A 45 -7.22 18.65 -0.18
N ARG A 46 -6.72 18.17 -1.33
CA ARG A 46 -7.09 18.68 -2.66
C ARG A 46 -7.74 17.61 -3.49
N LEU A 47 -8.72 17.98 -4.33
CA LEU A 47 -9.33 17.05 -5.30
C LEU A 47 -8.28 16.37 -6.20
N THR A 48 -7.22 17.11 -6.55
CA THR A 48 -6.05 16.62 -7.32
C THR A 48 -5.24 15.51 -6.64
N ASP A 49 -5.49 15.24 -5.36
CA ASP A 49 -4.86 14.13 -4.66
C ASP A 49 -5.49 12.79 -5.09
N CYS A 50 -6.74 12.80 -5.56
CA CYS A 50 -7.34 11.64 -6.23
C CYS A 50 -6.76 11.46 -7.65
N PRO A 51 -6.19 10.29 -7.99
CA PRO A 51 -5.66 10.05 -9.34
C PRO A 51 -6.73 9.98 -10.43
N PHE A 52 -8.01 9.97 -10.05
CA PHE A 52 -9.16 9.95 -10.96
C PHE A 52 -9.83 11.32 -11.08
N TYR A 53 -9.28 12.35 -10.44
CA TYR A 53 -9.73 13.72 -10.61
C TYR A 53 -8.98 14.35 -11.79
N GLU A 54 -9.72 14.73 -12.84
CA GLU A 54 -9.21 15.53 -13.95
C GLU A 54 -9.59 16.99 -13.72
N PRO A 55 -8.65 17.86 -13.28
CA PRO A 55 -8.93 19.27 -13.18
C PRO A 55 -9.18 19.85 -14.58
N GLN A 56 -10.28 20.60 -14.74
CA GLN A 56 -10.39 21.53 -15.86
C GLN A 56 -9.21 22.51 -15.76
N SER A 57 -8.37 22.50 -16.78
CA SER A 57 -7.05 23.13 -16.86
C SER A 57 -6.92 24.45 -16.09
N ASP A 58 -5.94 24.54 -15.18
CA ASP A 58 -5.08 25.71 -15.12
C ASP A 58 -3.73 25.47 -14.44
N ILE A 59 -2.80 26.31 -14.86
CA ILE A 59 -1.35 26.17 -14.88
C ILE A 59 -0.71 26.75 -13.60
N ARG A 60 0.29 26.04 -13.04
CA ARG A 60 1.29 26.45 -12.02
C ARG A 60 0.84 26.57 -10.56
N SER A 61 1.50 25.81 -9.68
CA SER A 61 2.53 26.34 -8.78
C SER A 61 3.17 25.23 -7.96
N HIS A 62 4.51 25.21 -7.98
CA HIS A 62 5.38 24.48 -7.07
C HIS A 62 5.00 24.77 -5.62
N ASP A 63 4.77 23.73 -4.82
CA ASP A 63 4.82 23.87 -3.37
C ASP A 63 5.52 22.68 -2.71
N GLN A 64 6.32 23.00 -1.71
CA GLN A 64 7.26 22.14 -1.01
C GLN A 64 6.47 21.23 -0.05
N HIS A 65 6.07 20.05 -0.52
CA HIS A 65 5.35 19.08 0.32
C HIS A 65 6.32 18.10 0.98
N THR A 66 6.38 18.15 2.32
CA THR A 66 6.58 16.95 3.15
C THR A 66 5.47 15.97 2.76
N GLY A 67 5.80 15.04 1.86
CA GLY A 67 4.82 14.22 1.16
C GLY A 67 3.87 13.50 2.11
N ASN A 68 2.57 13.70 1.92
CA ASN A 68 1.48 12.96 2.57
C ASN A 68 1.67 11.46 2.29
N ILE A 69 2.31 10.77 3.24
CA ILE A 69 2.34 9.31 3.31
C ILE A 69 0.93 8.90 3.77
N PRO A 70 0.21 8.03 3.04
CA PRO A 70 -1.05 7.49 3.52
C PRO A 70 -0.89 6.93 4.94
N PRO A 71 -1.77 7.25 5.90
CA PRO A 71 -1.74 6.55 7.17
C PRO A 71 -1.83 5.04 6.94
N ALA A 72 -1.06 4.28 7.72
CA ALA A 72 -1.31 2.86 7.89
C ALA A 72 -2.78 2.67 8.27
N ARG A 73 -3.43 1.60 7.78
CA ARG A 73 -4.84 1.29 8.11
C ARG A 73 -5.10 1.49 9.61
N ASN A 74 -6.18 2.20 9.94
CA ASN A 74 -6.61 2.36 11.32
C ASN A 74 -6.85 0.98 11.95
N LEU A 75 -6.10 0.66 13.00
CA LEU A 75 -6.13 -0.65 13.68
C LEU A 75 -7.40 -0.86 14.50
N ASP A 76 -8.21 0.19 14.69
CA ASP A 76 -9.47 0.13 15.41
C ASP A 76 -10.51 -0.76 14.69
N GLN A 77 -10.30 -1.07 13.40
CA GLN A 77 -11.11 -1.99 12.61
C GLN A 77 -10.23 -2.94 11.80
N ILE A 78 -9.84 -4.04 12.42
CA ILE A 78 -9.14 -5.15 11.76
C ILE A 78 -10.18 -5.87 10.88
N PRO A 79 -10.14 -5.77 9.53
CA PRO A 79 -10.99 -6.58 8.68
C PRO A 79 -10.81 -8.09 8.92
N GLU A 80 -11.93 -8.80 8.99
CA GLU A 80 -11.97 -10.26 8.92
C GLU A 80 -11.89 -10.78 7.49
N GLN A 81 -12.27 -9.95 6.52
CA GLN A 81 -12.35 -10.32 5.11
C GLN A 81 -11.72 -9.26 4.21
N ASP A 82 -11.22 -9.69 3.06
CA ASP A 82 -10.80 -8.79 2.00
C ASP A 82 -11.98 -8.25 1.17
N ILE A 83 -11.69 -7.40 0.18
CA ILE A 83 -12.73 -6.79 -0.68
C ILE A 83 -13.54 -7.81 -1.51
N LEU A 84 -13.07 -9.06 -1.62
CA LEU A 84 -13.78 -10.14 -2.31
C LEU A 84 -14.53 -11.06 -1.33
N GLY A 85 -14.50 -10.78 -0.02
CA GLY A 85 -15.13 -11.58 1.02
C GLY A 85 -14.28 -12.77 1.49
N ASN A 86 -13.02 -12.88 1.07
CA ASN A 86 -12.14 -13.95 1.54
C ASN A 86 -11.65 -13.66 2.95
N THR A 87 -11.68 -14.67 3.82
CA THR A 87 -11.21 -14.56 5.21
C THR A 87 -9.71 -14.32 5.31
N LEU A 88 -9.32 -13.36 6.14
CA LEU A 88 -7.94 -13.00 6.46
C LEU A 88 -7.51 -13.67 7.77
N ASP A 89 -6.35 -14.33 7.78
CA ASP A 89 -5.79 -14.87 9.02
C ASP A 89 -5.28 -13.72 9.90
N PHE A 90 -4.50 -12.79 9.33
CA PHE A 90 -3.93 -11.65 10.04
C PHE A 90 -3.66 -10.45 9.13
N ILE A 91 -3.45 -9.28 9.72
CA ILE A 91 -2.97 -8.07 9.04
C ILE A 91 -1.51 -7.87 9.38
N LEU A 92 -0.72 -7.47 8.38
CA LEU A 92 0.70 -7.16 8.59
C LEU A 92 0.89 -5.64 8.65
N ILE A 93 1.27 -5.16 9.83
CA ILE A 93 1.46 -3.74 10.13
C ILE A 93 2.97 -3.41 10.22
N PRO A 94 3.35 -2.13 10.25
CA PRO A 94 4.75 -1.73 10.31
C PRO A 94 5.47 -2.28 11.56
N LEU A 95 6.79 -2.45 11.45
CA LEU A 95 7.63 -2.58 12.64
C LEU A 95 7.67 -1.25 13.42
N PRO A 96 7.99 -1.27 14.72
CA PRO A 96 8.09 -0.04 15.51
C PRO A 96 9.02 1.00 14.87
N GLY A 97 8.51 2.21 14.66
CA GLY A 97 9.27 3.32 14.06
C GLY A 97 9.38 3.28 12.54
N GLU A 98 8.70 2.34 11.86
CA GLU A 98 8.72 2.23 10.40
C GLU A 98 7.44 2.76 9.74
N LEU A 99 7.58 3.20 8.48
CA LEU A 99 6.48 3.80 7.72
C LEU A 99 5.42 2.77 7.32
N SER A 100 5.87 1.60 6.86
CA SER A 100 5.02 0.50 6.43
C SER A 100 5.61 -0.82 6.92
N ALA A 101 4.87 -1.93 6.76
CA ALA A 101 5.52 -3.24 6.75
C ALA A 101 6.60 -3.25 5.66
N ARG A 102 7.74 -3.88 5.93
CA ARG A 102 8.83 -4.00 4.96
C ARG A 102 8.40 -4.91 3.82
N LYS A 103 8.85 -4.57 2.63
CA LYS A 103 8.66 -5.36 1.42
C LYS A 103 10.02 -5.75 0.85
N PHE A 104 10.12 -6.99 0.40
CA PHE A 104 11.31 -7.51 -0.28
C PHE A 104 11.04 -7.63 -1.78
N LEU A 105 11.87 -6.96 -2.57
CA LEU A 105 11.77 -6.88 -4.01
C LEU A 105 13.05 -7.44 -4.61
N LEU A 106 12.93 -8.29 -5.62
CA LEU A 106 14.06 -8.69 -6.45
C LEU A 106 13.79 -8.24 -7.89
N PRO A 107 14.57 -7.29 -8.42
CA PRO A 107 14.47 -6.91 -9.84
C PRO A 107 14.71 -8.14 -10.73
N PHE A 108 14.04 -8.20 -11.90
CA PHE A 108 14.36 -9.22 -12.91
C PHE A 108 15.81 -9.11 -13.42
N ARG A 109 16.39 -7.93 -13.27
CA ARG A 109 17.79 -7.64 -13.56
C ARG A 109 18.49 -7.14 -12.28
N PRO A 110 19.03 -8.06 -11.46
CA PRO A 110 19.72 -7.69 -10.22
C PRO A 110 20.86 -6.68 -10.43
N ASP A 111 21.50 -6.70 -11.61
CA ASP A 111 22.57 -5.76 -11.98
C ASP A 111 22.11 -4.29 -12.01
N MET A 112 20.80 -4.01 -12.10
CA MET A 112 20.27 -2.64 -12.05
C MET A 112 20.56 -1.95 -10.71
N VAL A 113 20.66 -2.70 -9.61
CA VAL A 113 21.04 -2.14 -8.32
C VAL A 113 22.37 -1.39 -8.41
N GLU A 114 23.36 -1.99 -9.07
CA GLU A 114 24.68 -1.37 -9.24
C GLU A 114 24.67 -0.33 -10.36
N ARG A 115 24.08 -0.66 -11.52
CA ARG A 115 24.10 0.22 -12.70
C ARG A 115 23.33 1.53 -12.48
N TRP A 116 22.33 1.54 -11.60
CA TRP A 116 21.55 2.72 -11.27
C TRP A 116 21.88 3.30 -9.89
N ASP A 117 22.94 2.80 -9.24
CA ASP A 117 23.34 3.19 -7.87
C ASP A 117 22.12 3.28 -6.92
N ILE A 118 21.31 2.21 -6.88
CA ILE A 118 20.15 2.14 -5.98
C ILE A 118 20.65 2.11 -4.54
N LYS A 119 20.15 3.00 -3.69
CA LYS A 119 20.60 3.19 -2.31
C LYS A 119 19.46 3.57 -1.37
N PRO A 120 19.66 3.45 -0.04
CA PRO A 120 18.66 3.88 0.95
C PRO A 120 18.17 5.31 0.69
N GLY A 121 16.86 5.52 0.79
CA GLY A 121 16.18 6.79 0.52
C GLY A 121 15.65 6.96 -0.91
N ASP A 122 16.19 6.22 -1.88
CA ASP A 122 15.69 6.24 -3.26
C ASP A 122 14.23 5.79 -3.34
N ILE A 123 13.51 6.31 -4.32
CA ILE A 123 12.16 5.86 -4.66
C ILE A 123 12.25 4.94 -5.87
N ILE A 124 11.71 3.74 -5.72
CA ILE A 124 11.55 2.79 -6.81
C ILE A 124 10.08 2.59 -7.13
N THR A 125 9.79 2.41 -8.41
CA THR A 125 8.48 1.96 -8.88
C THR A 125 8.59 0.65 -9.62
N GLY A 126 7.46 -0.04 -9.72
CA GLY A 126 7.33 -1.22 -10.58
C GLY A 126 6.11 -2.05 -10.22
N ARG A 127 5.80 -3.01 -11.08
CA ARG A 127 4.72 -3.97 -10.84
C ARG A 127 5.28 -5.27 -10.24
N PRO A 128 4.64 -5.84 -9.21
CA PRO A 128 5.07 -7.11 -8.62
C PRO A 128 4.62 -8.30 -9.47
N MET A 129 5.40 -8.64 -10.48
CA MET A 129 5.08 -9.77 -11.35
C MET A 129 5.19 -11.10 -10.61
N GLY A 130 4.41 -12.08 -11.07
CA GLY A 130 4.30 -13.41 -10.46
C GLY A 130 3.34 -13.51 -9.27
N ALA A 131 3.09 -12.40 -8.55
CA ALA A 131 2.14 -12.38 -7.43
C ALA A 131 0.70 -12.04 -7.85
N GLY A 132 0.49 -11.48 -9.04
CA GLY A 132 -0.86 -11.18 -9.56
C GLY A 132 -1.41 -9.78 -9.25
N CYS A 133 -0.62 -8.86 -8.66
CA CYS A 133 -1.09 -7.49 -8.44
C CYS A 133 -0.95 -6.68 -9.75
N PRO A 134 -2.05 -6.10 -10.28
CA PRO A 134 -2.00 -5.23 -11.45
C PRO A 134 -1.45 -3.82 -11.13
N VAL A 135 -1.32 -3.46 -9.85
CA VAL A 135 -1.04 -2.08 -9.42
C VAL A 135 0.47 -1.84 -9.32
N GLN A 136 0.91 -0.68 -9.81
CA GLN A 136 2.27 -0.21 -9.61
C GLN A 136 2.48 0.14 -8.13
N HIS A 137 3.56 -0.39 -7.56
CA HIS A 137 3.98 -0.04 -6.23
C HIS A 137 4.98 1.12 -6.26
N VAL A 138 4.90 1.97 -5.25
CA VAL A 138 5.91 2.99 -4.95
C VAL A 138 6.57 2.58 -3.64
N VAL A 139 7.87 2.38 -3.68
CA VAL A 139 8.64 1.87 -2.55
C VAL A 139 9.82 2.80 -2.27
N GLN A 140 9.98 3.21 -1.02
CA GLN A 140 11.19 3.88 -0.55
C GLN A 140 12.20 2.83 -0.08
N VAL A 141 13.42 2.88 -0.59
CA VAL A 141 14.47 1.92 -0.27
C VAL A 141 14.98 2.14 1.16
N ILE A 142 15.06 1.07 1.94
CA ILE A 142 15.66 1.04 3.28
C ILE A 142 17.08 0.49 3.20
N SER A 143 17.25 -0.60 2.45
CA SER A 143 18.52 -1.27 2.26
C SER A 143 18.54 -2.07 0.96
N VAL A 144 19.74 -2.36 0.48
CA VAL A 144 19.94 -3.14 -0.73
C VAL A 144 21.13 -4.09 -0.59
N SER A 145 20.98 -5.30 -1.10
CA SER A 145 22.06 -6.27 -1.25
C SER A 145 22.72 -6.08 -2.61
N ARG A 146 24.00 -5.71 -2.65
CA ARG A 146 24.77 -5.65 -3.90
C ARG A 146 25.08 -7.05 -4.47
N VAL A 147 25.07 -8.08 -3.62
CA VAL A 147 25.34 -9.47 -4.04
C VAL A 147 24.14 -10.09 -4.77
N SER A 148 22.94 -9.94 -4.21
CA SER A 148 21.73 -10.58 -4.74
C SER A 148 20.82 -9.63 -5.52
N GLY A 149 21.04 -8.32 -5.43
CA GLY A 149 20.12 -7.31 -5.93
C GLY A 149 18.82 -7.19 -5.12
N LEU A 150 18.73 -7.88 -3.97
CA LEU A 150 17.54 -7.82 -3.11
C LEU A 150 17.40 -6.43 -2.50
N ILE A 151 16.24 -5.81 -2.71
CA ILE A 151 15.88 -4.51 -2.17
C ILE A 151 14.88 -4.72 -1.03
N THR A 152 15.13 -4.08 0.11
CA THR A 152 14.17 -3.96 1.21
C THR A 152 13.66 -2.54 1.25
N GLY A 153 12.34 -2.35 1.30
CA GLY A 153 11.77 -1.01 1.30
C GLY A 153 10.38 -0.90 1.93
N HIS A 154 9.95 0.34 2.16
CA HIS A 154 8.61 0.69 2.63
C HIS A 154 7.70 1.03 1.47
N VAL A 155 6.47 0.53 1.47
CA VAL A 155 5.45 0.97 0.50
C VAL A 155 4.93 2.32 0.96
N VAL A 156 5.08 3.35 0.13
CA VAL A 156 4.84 4.77 0.49
C VAL A 156 3.71 5.42 -0.32
N GLY A 157 3.14 4.70 -1.30
CA GLY A 157 2.00 5.16 -2.10
C GLY A 157 2.37 6.14 -3.24
N PRO A 158 1.47 6.34 -4.21
CA PRO A 158 1.73 7.13 -5.43
C PRO A 158 1.84 8.64 -5.20
N SER A 159 1.25 9.18 -4.13
CA SER A 159 1.43 10.60 -3.75
C SER A 159 2.91 10.91 -3.45
N PHE A 160 3.60 9.97 -2.80
CA PHE A 160 4.97 10.15 -2.31
C PHE A 160 6.02 10.26 -3.42
N SER A 161 5.73 9.78 -4.65
CA SER A 161 6.64 9.87 -5.79
C SER A 161 6.45 11.12 -6.65
N ARG A 162 5.37 11.90 -6.47
CA ARG A 162 5.09 13.07 -7.31
C ARG A 162 6.19 14.12 -7.18
N GLY A 163 6.74 14.56 -8.32
CA GLY A 163 7.77 15.60 -8.37
C GLY A 163 9.14 15.19 -7.82
N ARG A 164 9.38 13.89 -7.61
CA ARG A 164 10.64 13.34 -7.11
C ARG A 164 11.31 12.46 -8.15
N GLU A 165 12.61 12.25 -7.99
CA GLU A 165 13.34 11.28 -8.81
C GLU A 165 12.88 9.87 -8.45
N VAL A 166 12.53 9.10 -9.49
CA VAL A 166 12.02 7.74 -9.38
C VAL A 166 12.82 6.83 -10.30
N LYS A 167 13.26 5.70 -9.77
CA LYS A 167 13.89 4.62 -10.54
C LYS A 167 12.84 3.56 -10.84
N ASP A 168 12.36 3.52 -12.08
CA ASP A 168 11.34 2.57 -12.49
C ASP A 168 11.96 1.21 -12.84
N LEU A 169 11.71 0.20 -12.01
CA LEU A 169 12.12 -1.18 -12.29
C LEU A 169 11.23 -1.83 -13.37
N GLU A 170 10.13 -1.19 -13.75
CA GLU A 170 9.01 -1.69 -14.58
C GLU A 170 8.26 -2.87 -13.93
N ALA A 171 9.02 -3.91 -13.57
CA ALA A 171 8.55 -5.16 -13.03
C ALA A 171 9.60 -5.78 -12.08
N TYR A 172 9.13 -6.50 -11.05
CA TYR A 172 10.01 -7.18 -10.10
C TYR A 172 9.33 -8.42 -9.50
N HIS A 173 10.12 -9.33 -8.95
CA HIS A 173 9.63 -10.44 -8.13
C HIS A 173 9.33 -9.96 -6.71
N MET A 174 8.09 -10.12 -6.26
CA MET A 174 7.73 -9.92 -4.86
C MET A 174 8.19 -11.11 -4.03
N ILE A 175 9.26 -10.93 -3.24
CA ILE A 175 9.87 -12.02 -2.46
C ILE A 175 9.11 -12.25 -1.16
N GLY A 176 8.72 -11.18 -0.48
CA GLY A 176 8.07 -11.30 0.82
C GLY A 176 7.76 -9.97 1.48
N PHE A 177 7.25 -10.10 2.70
CA PHE A 177 7.00 -9.00 3.62
C PHE A 177 7.50 -9.33 5.03
N GLU A 178 7.75 -8.29 5.80
CA GLU A 178 8.11 -8.38 7.22
C GLU A 178 7.43 -7.25 8.01
N GLY A 179 6.89 -7.57 9.18
CA GLY A 179 6.14 -6.62 10.00
C GLY A 179 5.66 -7.23 11.31
N ILE A 180 4.80 -6.50 12.01
CA ILE A 180 4.05 -7.04 13.16
C ILE A 180 2.74 -7.63 12.64
N ALA A 181 2.43 -8.86 13.02
CA ALA A 181 1.15 -9.48 12.72
C ALA A 181 0.12 -9.10 13.77
N VAL A 182 -1.04 -8.64 13.29
CA VAL A 182 -2.24 -8.42 14.08
C VAL A 182 -3.24 -9.49 13.67
N PRO A 183 -3.47 -10.52 14.51
CA PRO A 183 -4.41 -11.59 14.19
C PRO A 183 -5.80 -11.02 13.88
N SER A 184 -6.40 -11.53 12.82
CA SER A 184 -7.79 -11.25 12.45
C SER A 184 -8.64 -12.46 12.81
N LEU A 185 -8.41 -13.59 12.16
CA LEU A 185 -9.02 -14.88 12.51
C LEU A 185 -8.03 -15.83 13.21
N ASN A 186 -6.76 -15.82 12.80
CA ASN A 186 -5.77 -16.79 13.25
C ASN A 186 -4.42 -16.11 13.53
N GLU A 187 -3.72 -16.57 14.56
CA GLU A 187 -2.32 -16.21 14.77
C GLU A 187 -1.41 -16.78 13.66
N PRO A 188 -0.31 -16.08 13.31
CA PRO A 188 0.66 -16.56 12.33
C PRO A 188 1.35 -17.85 12.80
N VAL A 189 1.41 -18.86 11.91
CA VAL A 189 1.99 -20.18 12.20
C VAL A 189 3.18 -20.45 11.27
N PHE A 190 4.37 -20.62 11.85
CA PHE A 190 5.59 -20.94 11.10
C PHE A 190 5.42 -22.15 10.16
N GLY A 191 5.91 -22.02 8.93
CA GLY A 191 5.83 -23.02 7.87
C GLY A 191 4.47 -23.14 7.18
N LYS A 192 3.41 -22.50 7.69
CA LYS A 192 2.08 -22.55 7.09
C LYS A 192 1.92 -21.48 6.01
N ARG A 193 1.26 -21.83 4.90
CA ARG A 193 0.72 -20.83 3.97
C ARG A 193 -0.53 -20.21 4.57
N MET A 194 -0.51 -18.91 4.80
CA MET A 194 -1.59 -18.17 5.46
C MET A 194 -2.00 -16.97 4.61
N ARG A 195 -3.27 -16.57 4.72
CA ARG A 195 -3.81 -15.39 4.03
C ARG A 195 -3.68 -14.17 4.95
N PHE A 196 -3.03 -13.13 4.48
CA PHE A 196 -2.81 -11.91 5.23
C PHE A 196 -3.04 -10.68 4.37
N LEU A 197 -3.30 -9.55 5.02
CA LEU A 197 -3.41 -8.27 4.33
C LEU A 197 -2.23 -7.37 4.73
N PRO A 198 -1.35 -6.94 3.80
CA PRO A 198 -0.41 -5.88 4.08
C PRO A 198 -1.18 -4.59 4.39
N GLY A 199 -0.90 -3.91 5.51
CA GLY A 199 -1.65 -2.74 5.96
C GLY A 199 -1.69 -1.56 4.96
N PHE A 200 -0.74 -1.53 4.01
CA PHE A 200 -0.62 -0.53 2.93
C PHE A 200 -1.07 -1.06 1.56
N CYS A 201 -1.75 -2.21 1.49
CA CYS A 201 -2.26 -2.72 0.23
C CYS A 201 -3.43 -1.86 -0.29
N MET A 202 -3.21 -1.13 -1.38
CA MET A 202 -4.24 -0.29 -2.01
C MET A 202 -5.42 -1.07 -2.61
N MET A 203 -5.21 -2.34 -2.99
CA MET A 203 -6.28 -3.15 -3.56
C MET A 203 -7.24 -3.72 -2.50
N ASN A 204 -6.82 -3.73 -1.23
CA ASN A 204 -7.56 -4.42 -0.16
C ASN A 204 -7.89 -5.89 -0.49
N ILE A 205 -6.99 -6.59 -1.20
CA ILE A 205 -7.10 -8.02 -1.52
C ILE A 205 -6.11 -8.81 -0.66
N GLY A 206 -6.56 -9.94 -0.12
CA GLY A 206 -5.73 -10.84 0.67
C GLY A 206 -4.54 -11.37 -0.13
N HIS A 207 -3.37 -11.36 0.48
CA HIS A 207 -2.17 -12.03 -0.02
C HIS A 207 -2.06 -13.38 0.68
N THR A 208 -1.51 -14.39 0.03
CA THR A 208 -1.11 -15.63 0.67
C THR A 208 0.40 -15.76 0.62
N GLY A 209 0.99 -16.35 1.65
CA GLY A 209 2.43 -16.61 1.69
C GLY A 209 2.79 -17.59 2.80
N VAL A 210 3.98 -18.17 2.71
CA VAL A 210 4.51 -19.07 3.74
C VAL A 210 5.12 -18.22 4.85
N VAL A 211 4.67 -18.44 6.08
CA VAL A 211 5.22 -17.78 7.26
C VAL A 211 6.58 -18.40 7.58
N ASN A 212 7.68 -17.67 7.35
CA ASN A 212 9.05 -18.15 7.52
C ASN A 212 9.70 -17.69 8.82
N MET A 213 9.03 -16.83 9.59
CA MET A 213 9.50 -16.40 10.90
C MET A 213 8.30 -15.95 11.73
N VAL A 214 8.29 -16.34 13.00
CA VAL A 214 7.39 -15.80 14.03
C VAL A 214 8.22 -15.59 15.29
N MET A 215 8.34 -14.34 15.74
CA MET A 215 9.08 -13.98 16.95
C MET A 215 8.21 -13.12 17.85
N GLY A 216 8.05 -13.53 19.11
CA GLY A 216 7.41 -12.69 20.12
C GLY A 216 8.31 -11.52 20.50
N THR A 217 7.81 -10.30 20.37
CA THR A 217 8.50 -9.08 20.78
C THR A 217 7.63 -8.27 21.72
N LYS A 218 8.19 -7.22 22.34
CA LYS A 218 7.40 -6.27 23.15
C LYS A 218 6.30 -5.56 22.34
N SER A 219 6.45 -5.53 21.02
CA SER A 219 5.55 -4.83 20.10
C SER A 219 4.55 -5.77 19.42
N GLY A 220 4.51 -7.05 19.83
CA GLY A 220 3.66 -8.09 19.24
C GLY A 220 4.45 -9.15 18.47
N LEU A 221 3.74 -9.91 17.63
CA LEU A 221 4.31 -11.00 16.84
C LEU A 221 5.02 -10.44 15.60
N HIS A 222 6.35 -10.40 15.62
CA HIS A 222 7.16 -10.05 14.46
C HIS A 222 7.21 -11.24 13.51
N VAL A 223 6.72 -11.03 12.30
CA VAL A 223 6.52 -12.07 11.29
C VAL A 223 7.23 -11.71 9.99
N ARG A 224 7.79 -12.73 9.33
CA ARG A 224 8.21 -12.69 7.93
C ARG A 224 7.41 -13.70 7.11
N VAL A 225 6.89 -13.24 5.97
CA VAL A 225 6.10 -14.06 5.04
C VAL A 225 6.74 -13.99 3.66
N GLU A 226 6.91 -15.13 2.99
CA GLU A 226 7.53 -15.24 1.67
C GLU A 226 6.71 -16.11 0.72
N ASP A 227 7.15 -16.25 -0.54
CA ASP A 227 6.42 -16.95 -1.62
C ASP A 227 4.99 -16.43 -1.77
N ILE A 228 4.93 -15.12 -2.05
CA ILE A 228 3.69 -14.34 -2.04
C ILE A 228 2.85 -14.58 -3.29
N ARG A 229 1.55 -14.80 -3.10
CA ARG A 229 0.54 -14.91 -4.17
C ARG A 229 -0.72 -14.13 -3.80
N ILE A 230 -1.32 -13.45 -4.76
CA ILE A 230 -2.62 -12.78 -4.61
C ILE A 230 -3.65 -13.68 -5.31
N GLN A 231 -4.72 -14.02 -4.61
CA GLN A 231 -5.78 -14.94 -5.06
C GLN A 231 -7.14 -14.38 -4.69
#